data_AF-A0A2W7NSK1-F1
#
_entry.id   AF-A0A2W7NSK1-F1
#
_cell.length_a   1.000
_cell.length_b   1.000
_cell.length_c   1.000
_cell.angle_alpha   90.00
_cell.angle_beta   90.00
_cell.angle_gamma   90.00
#
_symmetry.space_group_name_H-M   'P 1'
#
loop_
_entity.id
_entity.type
_entity.pdbx_description
1 polymer ?
#
loop_
_entity_poly.entity_id
_entity_poly.type
_entity_poly.pdbx_seq_one_letter_code
_entity_poly.pdbx_strand_id
1 'polypeptide(L)'
;MAQPRLVHTKRISPKEIRELDVYYDKGGLNYFDYTTKPKGIFFSSTVYEQEEGSIWKTLKIGLGKSKPGVGYICVVPLDAYRAKALRQVRERVEAHAEAIHALCDIGDAQALEQLKAILSGEITLAQGEARA
;
A
#
# COMPACT_ATOMS: atom_id res chain seq x y z
N MET A 1 4.67 21.61 0.09
CA MET A 1 3.32 21.04 0.31
C MET A 1 3.47 19.52 0.37
N ALA A 2 2.95 18.87 1.42
CA ALA A 2 2.96 17.40 1.49
C ALA A 2 2.03 16.87 0.39
N GLN A 3 2.54 16.05 -0.53
CA GLN A 3 1.68 15.40 -1.52
C GLN A 3 0.73 14.42 -0.81
N PRO A 4 -0.56 14.37 -1.22
CA PRO A 4 -1.49 13.40 -0.67
C PRO A 4 -0.98 11.98 -0.97
N ARG A 5 -0.90 11.17 0.08
CA ARG A 5 -0.38 9.78 0.01
C ARG A 5 -1.43 8.84 -0.57
N LEU A 6 -2.69 9.11 -0.26
CA LEU A 6 -3.84 8.36 -0.72
C LEU A 6 -3.88 8.27 -2.24
N VAL A 7 -4.05 7.04 -2.73
CA VAL A 7 -4.24 6.73 -4.15
C VAL A 7 -5.66 6.21 -4.39
N HIS A 8 -6.16 5.31 -3.55
CA HIS A 8 -7.48 4.71 -3.74
C HIS A 8 -8.11 4.30 -2.42
N THR A 9 -9.43 4.45 -2.30
CA THR A 9 -10.22 3.99 -1.15
C THR A 9 -11.27 3.00 -1.62
N LYS A 10 -11.46 1.91 -0.89
CA LYS A 10 -12.54 0.93 -1.14
C LYS A 10 -13.27 0.66 0.16
N ARG A 11 -14.60 0.68 0.13
CA ARG A 11 -15.40 0.20 1.25
C ARG A 11 -15.44 -1.33 1.19
N ILE A 12 -14.92 -1.99 2.23
CA ILE A 12 -14.84 -3.46 2.29
C ILE A 12 -15.96 -4.08 3.12
N SER A 13 -16.51 -3.33 4.08
CA SER A 13 -17.71 -3.69 4.83
C SER A 13 -18.49 -2.43 5.23
N PRO A 14 -19.72 -2.53 5.77
CA PRO A 14 -20.48 -1.36 6.21
C PRO A 14 -19.72 -0.46 7.21
N LYS A 15 -18.83 -1.06 8.00
CA LYS A 15 -18.02 -0.36 9.00
C LYS A 15 -16.57 -0.14 8.58
N GLU A 16 -16.09 -0.77 7.50
CA GLU A 16 -14.67 -0.72 7.16
C GLU A 16 -14.41 -0.11 5.78
N ILE A 17 -13.36 0.69 5.70
CA ILE A 17 -12.76 1.14 4.45
C ILE A 17 -11.30 0.71 4.42
N ARG A 18 -10.79 0.41 3.22
CA ARG A 18 -9.37 0.20 2.96
C ARG A 18 -8.86 1.32 2.09
N GLU A 19 -7.76 1.91 2.52
CA GLU A 19 -7.02 2.93 1.78
C GLU A 19 -5.70 2.36 1.28
N LEU A 20 -5.37 2.68 0.03
CA LEU A 20 -4.12 2.38 -0.62
C LEU A 20 -3.32 3.68 -0.72
N ASP A 21 -2.16 3.70 -0.07
CA ASP A 21 -1.27 4.85 -0.03
C ASP A 21 0.02 4.56 -0.78
N VAL A 22 0.55 5.59 -1.43
CA VAL A 22 1.91 5.59 -1.99
C VAL A 22 2.61 6.89 -1.58
N TYR A 23 3.82 6.77 -1.07
CA TYR A 23 4.56 7.92 -0.55
C TYR A 23 6.07 7.71 -0.62
N TYR A 24 6.81 8.82 -0.62
CA TYR A 24 8.24 8.78 -0.35
C TYR A 24 8.51 8.84 1.14
N ASP A 25 9.43 8.01 1.62
CA ASP A 25 9.96 8.07 2.97
C ASP A 25 11.48 8.34 2.91
N LYS A 26 11.94 9.28 3.73
CA LYS A 26 13.36 9.63 3.85
C LYS A 26 14.17 8.59 4.63
N GLY A 27 13.55 7.48 5.02
CA GLY A 27 14.14 6.44 5.83
C GLY A 27 14.44 6.92 7.25
N GLY A 28 14.96 6.01 8.07
CA GLY A 28 15.30 6.31 9.45
C GLY A 28 15.33 5.09 10.34
N LEU A 29 15.71 5.30 11.58
CA LEU A 29 15.73 4.25 12.59
C LEU A 29 14.30 3.91 13.01
N ASN A 30 13.92 2.64 12.92
CA ASN A 30 12.71 2.15 13.54
C ASN A 30 12.94 2.04 15.04
N TYR A 31 12.25 2.87 15.84
CA TYR A 31 12.46 2.92 17.29
C TYR A 31 11.96 1.68 18.05
N PHE A 32 11.21 0.79 17.40
CA PHE A 32 10.72 -0.44 18.03
C PHE A 32 11.73 -1.60 17.97
N ASP A 33 12.53 -1.69 16.90
CA ASP A 33 13.47 -2.80 16.68
C ASP A 33 14.88 -2.34 16.31
N TYR A 34 15.12 -1.03 16.29
CA TYR A 34 16.39 -0.38 15.91
C TYR A 34 16.88 -0.74 14.50
N THR A 35 16.00 -1.25 13.64
CA THR A 35 16.33 -1.51 12.23
C THR A 35 16.30 -0.23 11.42
N THR A 36 17.19 -0.13 10.44
CA THR A 36 17.20 1.01 9.52
C THR A 36 16.17 0.80 8.42
N LYS A 37 15.13 1.64 8.39
CA LYS A 37 14.20 1.72 7.27
C LYS A 37 14.91 2.37 6.08
N PRO A 38 14.94 1.72 4.89
CA PRO A 38 15.56 2.31 3.72
C PRO A 38 14.80 3.55 3.25
N LYS A 39 15.50 4.41 2.51
CA LYS A 39 14.90 5.53 1.80
C LYS A 39 14.25 5.04 0.51
N GLY A 40 13.10 5.58 0.12
CA GLY A 40 12.44 5.12 -1.10
C GLY A 40 10.96 5.48 -1.23
N ILE A 41 10.36 4.94 -2.28
CA ILE A 41 8.91 4.94 -2.48
C ILE A 41 8.32 3.71 -1.81
N PHE A 42 7.31 3.94 -1.00
CA PHE A 42 6.60 2.95 -0.22
C PHE A 42 5.14 2.88 -0.63
N PHE A 43 4.59 1.68 -0.58
CA PHE A 43 3.17 1.39 -0.63
C PHE A 43 2.69 0.94 0.75
N SER A 44 1.50 1.36 1.16
CA SER A 44 0.83 0.80 2.34
C SER A 44 -0.66 0.62 2.09
N SER A 45 -1.23 -0.39 2.75
CA SER A 45 -2.67 -0.66 2.78
C SER A 45 -3.16 -0.55 4.21
N THR A 46 -4.12 0.33 4.45
CA THR A 46 -4.64 0.62 5.79
C THR A 46 -6.14 0.36 5.81
N VAL A 47 -6.60 -0.50 6.72
CA VAL A 47 -8.03 -0.67 6.97
C VAL A 47 -8.41 0.24 8.14
N TYR A 48 -9.45 1.04 7.92
CA TYR A 48 -10.07 1.84 8.95
C TYR A 48 -11.43 1.23 9.27
N GLU A 49 -11.62 0.87 10.54
CA GLU A 49 -12.89 0.40 11.06
C GLU A 49 -13.59 1.55 11.79
N GLN A 50 -14.86 1.78 11.46
CA GLN A 50 -15.72 2.78 12.05
C GLN A 50 -16.42 2.16 13.27
N GLU A 51 -16.00 2.57 14.47
CA GLU A 51 -16.74 2.28 15.69
C GLU A 51 -17.90 3.27 15.88
N GLU A 52 -19.00 2.82 16.50
CA GLU A 52 -20.09 3.70 16.92
C GLU A 52 -19.55 4.69 17.96
N GLY A 53 -19.58 5.99 17.66
CA GLY A 53 -19.03 7.04 18.54
C GLY A 53 -17.74 7.73 18.08
N SER A 54 -17.35 7.58 16.81
CA SER A 54 -16.42 8.49 16.09
C SER A 54 -14.92 8.23 16.17
N ILE A 55 -14.46 7.04 16.59
CA ILE A 55 -13.04 6.68 16.49
C ILE A 55 -12.85 5.67 15.36
N TRP A 56 -12.08 6.07 14.34
CA TRP A 56 -11.59 5.14 13.31
C TRP A 56 -10.43 4.34 13.89
N LYS A 57 -10.61 3.03 14.05
CA LYS A 57 -9.53 2.14 14.46
C LYS A 57 -8.70 1.77 13.23
N THR A 58 -7.39 1.96 13.32
CA THR A 58 -6.46 1.65 12.23
C THR A 58 -5.98 0.20 12.35
N LEU A 59 -6.49 -0.68 11.50
CA LEU A 59 -5.97 -2.02 11.31
C LEU A 59 -5.01 -1.99 10.11
N LYS A 60 -3.70 -1.93 10.39
CA LYS A 60 -2.70 -2.11 9.34
C LYS A 60 -2.59 -3.60 9.03
N ILE A 61 -3.03 -4.00 7.86
CA ILE A 61 -2.72 -5.32 7.34
C ILE A 61 -1.35 -5.21 6.67
N GLY A 62 -0.31 -5.62 7.40
CA GLY A 62 0.87 -6.16 6.75
C GLY A 62 0.48 -7.51 6.16
N LEU A 63 0.91 -7.80 4.94
CA LEU A 63 0.75 -9.15 4.38
C LEU A 63 1.53 -10.11 5.31
N GLY A 64 0.82 -11.01 6.00
CA GLY A 64 1.35 -11.86 7.06
C GLY A 64 1.11 -11.38 8.50
N LYS A 65 1.76 -12.00 9.50
CA LYS A 65 1.60 -11.69 10.94
C LYS A 65 2.01 -10.23 11.22
N SER A 66 1.06 -9.31 11.15
CA SER A 66 1.23 -7.87 11.38
C SER A 66 1.88 -7.61 12.73
N LYS A 67 3.16 -7.21 12.73
CA LYS A 67 3.79 -6.55 13.88
C LYS A 67 3.57 -5.04 13.76
N PRO A 68 3.42 -4.30 14.87
CA PRO A 68 3.53 -2.84 14.85
C PRO A 68 4.80 -2.40 14.11
N GLY A 69 4.66 -1.50 13.12
CA GLY A 69 5.78 -1.08 12.26
C GLY A 69 5.95 -1.87 10.96
N VAL A 70 5.19 -2.95 10.75
CA VAL A 70 5.23 -3.80 9.54
C VAL A 70 3.88 -3.70 8.82
N GLY A 71 3.75 -2.73 7.91
CA GLY A 71 2.52 -2.48 7.14
C GLY A 71 2.77 -1.72 5.85
N TYR A 72 4.00 -1.78 5.33
CA TYR A 72 4.41 -1.09 4.12
C TYR A 72 5.37 -1.96 3.31
N ILE A 73 5.37 -1.75 2.00
CA ILE A 73 6.31 -2.36 1.05
C ILE A 73 7.21 -1.25 0.53
N CYS A 74 8.53 -1.41 0.63
CA CYS A 74 9.46 -0.57 -0.12
C CYS A 74 9.42 -1.01 -1.58
N VAL A 75 8.81 -0.22 -2.45
CA VAL A 75 8.62 -0.56 -3.87
C VAL A 75 9.84 -0.15 -4.67
N VAL A 76 10.36 1.05 -4.42
CA VAL A 76 11.53 1.59 -5.11
C VAL A 76 12.49 2.18 -4.08
N PRO A 77 13.58 1.50 -3.70
CA PRO A 77 14.61 2.12 -2.87
C PRO A 77 15.26 3.28 -3.64
N LEU A 78 15.41 4.43 -2.99
CA LEU A 78 15.96 5.65 -3.60
C LEU A 78 16.74 6.45 -2.56
N ASP A 79 17.93 6.94 -2.91
CA ASP A 79 18.70 7.81 -2.00
C ASP A 79 18.09 9.20 -1.79
N ALA A 80 17.28 9.65 -2.75
CA ALA A 80 16.61 10.94 -2.75
C ALA A 80 15.23 10.86 -3.43
N TYR A 81 14.37 11.82 -3.12
CA TYR A 81 13.03 11.91 -3.71
C TYR A 81 13.09 12.00 -5.25
N ARG A 82 12.33 11.15 -5.92
CA ARG A 82 12.13 11.17 -7.38
C ARG A 82 10.64 11.24 -7.70
N ALA A 83 10.17 12.42 -8.10
CA ALA A 83 8.75 12.63 -8.44
C ALA A 83 8.24 11.67 -9.52
N LYS A 84 9.06 11.38 -10.54
CA LYS A 84 8.71 10.44 -11.61
C LYS A 84 8.47 9.03 -11.07
N ALA A 85 9.34 8.53 -10.19
CA ALA A 85 9.19 7.20 -9.59
C ALA A 85 7.95 7.12 -8.71
N LEU A 86 7.71 8.14 -7.88
CA LEU A 86 6.48 8.22 -7.07
C LEU A 86 5.23 8.18 -7.96
N ARG A 87 5.20 8.99 -9.02
CA ARG A 87 4.09 9.05 -9.96
C ARG A 87 3.83 7.69 -10.63
N GLN A 88 4.88 7.02 -11.11
CA GLN A 88 4.75 5.71 -11.76
C GLN A 88 4.17 4.64 -10.84
N VAL A 89 4.60 4.61 -9.57
CA VAL A 89 4.03 3.67 -8.59
C VAL A 89 2.57 4.01 -8.30
N ARG A 90 2.23 5.29 -8.16
CA ARG A 90 0.83 5.74 -7.98
C ARG A 90 -0.06 5.31 -9.15
N GLU A 91 0.39 5.56 -10.39
CA GLU A 91 -0.34 5.20 -11.61
C GLU A 91 -0.60 3.68 -11.68
N ARG A 92 0.36 2.85 -11.26
CA ARG A 92 0.18 1.38 -11.19
C ARG A 92 -0.82 0.97 -10.12
N VAL A 93 -0.74 1.58 -8.93
CA VAL A 93 -1.68 1.29 -7.84
C VAL A 93 -3.10 1.67 -8.24
N GLU A 94 -3.27 2.81 -8.90
CA GLU A 94 -4.57 3.26 -9.41
C GLU A 94 -5.10 2.32 -10.51
N ALA A 95 -4.26 1.97 -11.49
CA ALA A 95 -4.65 1.08 -12.59
C ALA A 95 -5.01 -0.35 -12.15
N HIS A 96 -4.49 -0.81 -11.01
CA HIS A 96 -4.71 -2.17 -10.50
C HIS A 96 -5.36 -2.19 -9.10
N ALA A 97 -6.05 -1.12 -8.71
CA ALA A 97 -6.54 -0.94 -7.35
C ALA A 97 -7.41 -2.12 -6.86
N GLU A 98 -8.36 -2.58 -7.69
CA GLU A 98 -9.24 -3.70 -7.34
C GLU A 98 -8.48 -5.02 -7.13
N ALA A 99 -7.51 -5.32 -8.01
CA ALA A 99 -6.65 -6.49 -7.85
C ALA A 99 -5.81 -6.40 -6.57
N ILE A 100 -5.26 -5.21 -6.29
CA ILE A 100 -4.49 -4.95 -5.06
C ILE A 100 -5.37 -5.16 -3.82
N HIS A 101 -6.62 -4.69 -3.83
CA HIS A 101 -7.57 -4.94 -2.74
C HIS A 101 -7.80 -6.44 -2.55
N ALA A 102 -8.06 -7.20 -3.62
CA ALA A 102 -8.25 -8.65 -3.53
C ALA A 102 -7.01 -9.38 -2.98
N LEU A 103 -5.80 -8.98 -3.40
CA LEU A 103 -4.55 -9.54 -2.86
C LEU A 103 -4.37 -9.23 -1.36
N CYS A 104 -4.78 -8.03 -0.93
CA CYS A 104 -4.78 -7.65 0.48
C CYS A 104 -5.79 -8.45 1.31
N ASP A 105 -6.91 -8.90 0.71
CA ASP A 105 -7.89 -9.76 1.37
C ASP A 105 -7.36 -11.19 1.56
N ILE A 106 -6.59 -11.71 0.59
CA ILE A 106 -5.96 -13.04 0.67
C ILE A 106 -4.87 -13.07 1.74
N GLY A 107 -3.95 -12.09 1.73
CA GLY A 107 -3.00 -11.88 2.82
C GLY A 107 -1.88 -12.91 2.98
N ASP A 108 -1.75 -13.89 2.07
CA ASP A 108 -0.72 -14.93 2.12
C ASP A 108 0.59 -14.52 1.41
N ALA A 109 1.58 -15.42 1.46
CA ALA A 109 2.90 -15.17 0.85
C ALA A 109 2.83 -15.04 -0.68
N GLN A 110 1.96 -15.79 -1.34
CA GLN A 110 1.82 -15.74 -2.80
C GLN A 110 1.17 -14.42 -3.23
N ALA A 111 0.15 -13.97 -2.49
CA ALA A 111 -0.50 -12.68 -2.70
C ALA A 111 0.48 -11.51 -2.48
N LEU A 112 1.38 -11.62 -1.52
CA LEU A 112 2.45 -10.64 -1.32
C LEU A 112 3.41 -10.56 -2.53
N GLU A 113 3.83 -11.70 -3.08
CA GLU A 113 4.71 -11.71 -4.26
C GLU A 113 3.99 -11.14 -5.50
N GLN A 114 2.72 -11.51 -5.71
CA GLN A 114 1.91 -10.92 -6.79
C GLN A 114 1.74 -9.41 -6.62
N LEU A 115 1.52 -8.94 -5.39
CA LEU A 115 1.41 -7.52 -5.11
C LEU A 115 2.73 -6.80 -5.41
N LYS A 116 3.87 -7.35 -4.98
CA LYS A 116 5.19 -6.76 -5.29
C LYS A 116 5.40 -6.63 -6.80
N ALA A 117 5.04 -7.65 -7.57
CA ALA A 117 5.20 -7.67 -9.02
C ALA A 117 4.31 -6.63 -9.74
N ILE A 118 3.09 -6.38 -9.24
CA ILE A 118 2.24 -5.26 -9.71
C ILE A 118 2.90 -3.92 -9.40
N LEU A 119 3.37 -3.73 -8.17
CA LEU A 119 3.94 -2.46 -7.71
C LEU A 119 5.27 -2.12 -8.43
N SER A 120 6.14 -3.12 -8.65
CA SER A 120 7.39 -2.97 -9.39
C SER A 120 7.17 -2.78 -10.90
N GLY A 121 6.00 -3.16 -11.41
CA GLY A 121 5.62 -3.08 -12.82
C GLY A 121 6.10 -4.26 -13.65
N GLU A 122 6.48 -5.36 -13.01
CA GLU A 122 6.84 -6.62 -13.67
C GLU A 122 5.61 -7.30 -14.28
N ILE A 123 4.43 -7.08 -13.69
CA ILE A 123 3.15 -7.55 -14.23
C ILE A 123 2.37 -6.33 -14.72
N THR A 124 2.12 -6.30 -16.02
CA THR A 124 1.01 -5.51 -16.57
C THR A 124 -0.17 -6.47 -16.64
N LEU A 125 -1.05 -6.46 -15.64
CA LEU A 125 -2.31 -7.20 -15.77
C LEU A 125 -3.02 -6.55 -16.95
N ALA A 126 -3.23 -7.30 -18.03
CA ALA A 126 -4.02 -6.83 -19.16
C ALA A 126 -5.32 -6.26 -18.57
N GLN A 127 -5.64 -5.02 -18.91
CA GLN A 127 -6.90 -4.40 -18.50
C GLN A 127 -8.02 -5.31 -19.00
N GLY A 128 -8.58 -6.10 -18.08
CA GLY A 128 -9.70 -6.97 -18.36
C GLY A 128 -10.88 -6.10 -18.72
N GLU A 129 -11.12 -5.98 -20.02
CA GLU A 129 -12.38 -5.82 -20.72
C GLU A 129 -13.56 -5.37 -19.85
N ALA A 130 -13.69 -4.06 -19.67
CA ALA A 130 -15.01 -3.44 -19.57
C ALA A 130 -15.66 -3.44 -20.97
N ARG A 131 -16.08 -4.61 -21.45
CA ARG A 131 -16.96 -4.76 -22.62
C ARG A 131 -17.87 -5.99 -22.45
N ALA A 132 -19.04 -5.77 -21.86
CA ALA A 132 -20.36 -6.18 -22.36
C ALA A 132 -21.43 -5.67 -21.41
#